data_AF-A0A518RDS0-F1
#
_entry.id   AF-A0A518RDS0-F1
#
_cell.length_a   1.000
_cell.length_b   1.000
_cell.length_c   1.000
_cell.angle_alpha   90.00
_cell.angle_beta   90.00
_cell.angle_gamma   90.00
#
_symmetry.space_group_name_H-M   'P 1'
#
loop_
_entity.id
_entity.type
_entity.pdbx_description
1 polymer ?
#
loop_
_entity_poly.entity_id
_entity_poly.type
_entity_poly.pdbx_seq_one_letter_code
_entity_poly.pdbx_strand_id
1 'polypeptide(L)'
;MTEIPTPPHRARDPGKRLFQYLAEWGGVNWVNCPSCGGPARDTHRRITCIQCGYAFGAKEQRIRKGQLLMLQKGSPACAKCKAPIPGRGRALRPDGDDATPMAQVKCPTCGHRGAYRAYAGRSTLYWSRGLPYRRAPYLRRPIGNYTLWVYNLDHLDALESWLGATLRERPDKRGLTMMARLPRWMKAASARPKVLQALAEMREEAERVGITRD
;
A
#
# COMPACT_ATOMS: atom_id res chain seq x y z
N MET A 1 -10.95 -44.02 -29.51
CA MET A 1 -11.31 -42.68 -29.04
C MET A 1 -10.02 -42.01 -28.60
N THR A 2 -9.46 -41.14 -29.43
CA THR A 2 -8.26 -40.37 -29.09
C THR A 2 -8.68 -39.25 -28.15
N GLU A 3 -8.24 -39.33 -26.89
CA GLU A 3 -8.39 -38.21 -25.95
C GLU A 3 -7.70 -36.98 -26.54
N ILE A 4 -8.46 -35.91 -26.74
CA ILE A 4 -7.91 -34.60 -27.09
C ILE A 4 -7.19 -34.11 -25.83
N PRO A 5 -5.85 -33.93 -25.85
CA PRO A 5 -5.14 -33.47 -24.66
C PRO A 5 -5.65 -32.08 -24.29
N THR A 6 -6.10 -31.94 -23.04
CA THR A 6 -6.59 -30.66 -22.50
C THR A 6 -5.53 -29.59 -22.74
N PRO A 7 -5.88 -28.45 -23.38
CA PRO A 7 -4.91 -27.43 -23.69
C PRO A 7 -4.25 -26.91 -22.40
N PRO A 8 -2.93 -26.69 -22.40
CA PRO A 8 -2.21 -26.28 -21.20
C PRO A 8 -2.75 -24.93 -20.70
N HIS A 9 -2.95 -24.81 -19.39
CA HIS A 9 -3.39 -23.56 -18.77
C HIS A 9 -2.44 -22.42 -19.15
N ARG A 10 -2.98 -21.42 -19.85
CA ARG A 10 -2.25 -20.26 -20.37
C ARG A 10 -2.73 -19.02 -19.62
N ALA A 11 -1.80 -18.25 -19.08
CA ALA A 11 -2.09 -16.96 -18.46
C ALA A 11 -1.46 -15.82 -19.24
N ARG A 12 -2.22 -14.73 -19.37
CA ARG A 12 -1.74 -13.44 -19.90
C ARG A 12 -1.40 -12.52 -18.73
N ASP A 13 -0.31 -11.78 -18.85
CA ASP A 13 0.08 -10.81 -17.83
C ASP A 13 -1.00 -9.72 -17.74
N PRO A 14 -1.60 -9.46 -16.57
CA PRO A 14 -2.62 -8.42 -16.42
C PRO A 14 -2.14 -7.01 -16.74
N GLY A 15 -0.84 -6.78 -16.94
CA GLY A 15 -0.29 -5.46 -17.23
C GLY A 15 -0.21 -4.54 -16.01
N LYS A 16 -0.68 -5.01 -14.84
CA LYS A 16 -0.74 -4.25 -13.59
C LYS A 16 0.62 -4.20 -12.90
N ARG A 17 0.97 -3.03 -12.38
CA ARG A 17 2.06 -2.81 -11.41
C ARG A 17 1.56 -3.18 -10.01
N LEU A 18 2.49 -3.51 -9.11
CA LEU A 18 2.16 -3.95 -7.75
C LEU A 18 1.30 -2.92 -6.99
N PHE A 19 1.61 -1.63 -7.12
CA PHE A 19 0.85 -0.58 -6.44
C PHE A 19 -0.61 -0.43 -6.94
N GLN A 20 -0.94 -0.96 -8.12
CA GLN A 20 -2.29 -0.88 -8.67
C GLN A 20 -3.25 -1.88 -8.01
N TYR A 21 -2.74 -2.78 -7.15
CA TYR A 21 -3.56 -3.59 -6.26
C TYR A 21 -3.79 -2.93 -4.90
N LEU A 22 -3.18 -1.76 -4.62
CA LEU A 22 -3.34 -1.06 -3.36
C LEU A 22 -4.67 -0.31 -3.28
N ALA A 23 -5.15 -0.13 -2.05
CA ALA A 23 -6.33 0.68 -1.77
C ALA A 23 -6.29 2.14 -2.27
N GLU A 24 -5.11 2.70 -2.49
CA GLU A 24 -4.97 4.04 -3.10
C GLU A 24 -5.50 4.14 -4.53
N TRP A 25 -5.69 3.00 -5.20
CA TRP A 25 -6.09 2.91 -6.59
C TRP A 25 -7.49 2.29 -6.75
N GLY A 26 -8.32 2.34 -5.71
CA GLY A 26 -9.73 1.92 -5.76
C GLY A 26 -10.04 0.54 -5.18
N GLY A 27 -9.06 -0.14 -4.55
CA GLY A 27 -9.30 -1.42 -3.84
C GLY A 27 -9.32 -1.30 -2.31
N VAL A 28 -9.29 -2.45 -1.64
CA VAL A 28 -8.99 -2.60 -0.22
C VAL A 28 -7.69 -3.36 -0.04
N ASN A 29 -6.93 -2.98 0.99
CA ASN A 29 -5.85 -3.81 1.52
C ASN A 29 -6.32 -4.51 2.78
N TRP A 30 -6.07 -5.80 2.89
CA TRP A 30 -6.28 -6.55 4.12
C TRP A 30 -4.99 -6.57 4.93
N VAL A 31 -5.04 -6.01 6.14
CA VAL A 31 -3.90 -5.86 7.04
C VAL A 31 -4.20 -6.44 8.42
N ASN A 32 -3.17 -6.77 9.18
CA ASN A 32 -3.34 -7.18 10.57
C ASN A 32 -3.90 -6.02 11.41
N CYS A 33 -4.98 -6.29 12.14
CA CYS A 33 -5.57 -5.36 13.09
C CYS A 33 -4.56 -5.01 14.19
N PRO A 34 -4.31 -3.73 14.47
CA PRO A 34 -3.43 -3.33 15.58
C PRO A 34 -3.94 -3.77 16.95
N SER A 35 -5.25 -3.97 17.12
CA SER A 35 -5.84 -4.33 18.40
C SER A 35 -5.84 -5.83 18.65
N CYS A 36 -6.32 -6.65 17.72
CA CYS A 36 -6.47 -8.09 17.92
C CYS A 36 -5.59 -8.96 17.01
N GLY A 37 -4.86 -8.38 16.06
CA GLY A 37 -4.12 -9.12 15.03
C GLY A 37 -4.98 -9.70 13.90
N GLY A 38 -6.30 -9.73 14.05
CA GLY A 38 -7.27 -10.24 13.07
C GLY A 38 -7.39 -9.41 11.79
N PRO A 39 -8.26 -9.80 10.85
CA PRO A 39 -8.38 -9.16 9.54
C PRO A 39 -8.94 -7.74 9.65
N ALA A 40 -8.23 -6.78 9.08
CA ALA A 40 -8.67 -5.39 8.99
C ALA A 40 -8.66 -4.85 7.55
N ARG A 41 -9.78 -4.26 7.17
CA ARG A 41 -10.03 -3.61 5.88
C ARG A 41 -9.41 -2.22 5.90
N ASP A 42 -8.35 -2.00 5.12
CA ASP A 42 -7.70 -0.70 4.91
C ASP A 42 -8.08 -0.13 3.54
N THR A 43 -8.90 0.93 3.57
CA THR A 43 -9.36 1.69 2.39
C THR A 43 -8.47 2.88 2.07
N HIS A 44 -7.23 2.88 2.57
CA HIS A 44 -6.32 4.02 2.65
C HIS A 44 -6.81 5.16 3.59
N ARG A 45 -8.11 5.48 3.61
CA ARG A 45 -8.70 6.53 4.44
C ARG A 45 -9.10 6.05 5.83
N ARG A 46 -9.53 4.79 5.92
CA ARG A 46 -10.05 4.17 7.14
C ARG A 46 -9.63 2.69 7.20
N ILE A 47 -9.25 2.27 8.40
CA ILE A 47 -9.03 0.89 8.78
C ILE A 47 -10.21 0.46 9.64
N THR A 48 -10.83 -0.67 9.29
CA THR A 48 -11.89 -1.30 10.10
C THR A 48 -11.62 -2.80 10.23
N CYS A 49 -11.49 -3.28 11.46
CA CYS A 49 -11.36 -4.71 11.74
C CYS A 49 -12.73 -5.37 11.73
N ILE A 50 -12.87 -6.42 10.94
CA ILE A 50 -14.13 -7.19 10.85
C ILE A 50 -14.30 -8.18 12.02
N GLN A 51 -13.23 -8.43 12.78
CA GLN A 51 -13.25 -9.36 13.92
C GLN A 51 -13.55 -8.66 15.26
N CYS A 52 -12.85 -7.58 15.59
CA CYS A 52 -13.02 -6.89 16.90
C CYS A 52 -13.69 -5.52 16.79
N GLY A 53 -14.06 -5.07 15.59
CA GLY A 53 -14.67 -3.75 15.39
C GLY A 53 -13.73 -2.55 15.51
N TYR A 54 -12.42 -2.78 15.70
CA TYR A 54 -11.42 -1.69 15.74
C TYR A 54 -11.54 -0.81 14.50
N ALA A 55 -11.70 0.50 14.70
CA ALA A 55 -11.79 1.47 13.62
C ALA A 55 -10.79 2.61 13.83
N PHE A 56 -10.10 2.99 12.75
CA PHE A 56 -9.13 4.08 12.75
C PHE A 56 -9.15 4.80 11.39
N GLY A 57 -9.36 6.12 11.36
CA GLY A 57 -9.34 6.92 10.12
C GLY A 57 -10.67 7.55 9.67
N ALA A 58 -10.57 8.36 8.62
CA ALA A 58 -11.51 9.37 8.09
C ALA A 58 -11.77 10.62 8.97
N LYS A 59 -12.09 10.50 10.27
CA LYS A 59 -12.35 11.66 11.15
C LYS A 59 -11.15 12.10 12.01
N GLU A 60 -10.15 11.24 12.14
CA GLU A 60 -8.92 11.52 12.90
C GLU A 60 -7.76 12.07 12.05
N GLN A 61 -8.03 12.36 10.78
CA GLN A 61 -7.10 13.05 9.87
C GLN A 61 -7.07 14.58 10.08
N ARG A 62 -7.75 15.10 11.11
CA ARG A 62 -7.66 16.52 11.48
C ARG A 62 -6.21 16.87 11.77
N ILE A 63 -5.66 17.74 10.93
CA ILE A 63 -4.32 18.27 11.09
C ILE A 63 -4.27 18.99 12.45
N ARG A 64 -3.48 18.46 13.37
CA ARG A 64 -3.35 19.06 14.71
C ARG A 64 -2.50 20.32 14.61
N LYS A 65 -2.83 21.35 15.40
CA LYS A 65 -1.98 22.54 15.54
C LYS A 65 -0.55 22.09 15.90
N GLY A 66 0.44 22.53 15.13
CA GLY A 66 1.84 22.19 15.38
C GLY A 66 2.31 20.83 14.83
N GLN A 67 1.43 20.02 14.22
CA GLN A 67 1.79 18.79 13.51
C GLN A 67 2.80 19.10 12.40
N LEU A 68 3.83 18.28 12.24
CA LEU A 68 4.78 18.48 11.14
C LEU A 68 4.10 18.15 9.81
N LEU A 69 4.20 19.04 8.82
CA LEU A 69 3.71 18.86 7.45
C LEU A 69 4.87 19.02 6.46
N MET A 70 4.73 18.40 5.29
CA MET A 70 5.66 18.57 4.17
C MET A 70 5.15 19.68 3.25
N LEU A 71 6.04 20.56 2.79
CA LEU A 71 5.67 21.60 1.83
C LEU A 71 5.43 20.99 0.45
N GLN A 72 4.43 21.49 -0.28
CA GLN A 72 4.12 21.01 -1.64
C GLN A 72 5.30 21.17 -2.59
N LYS A 73 6.07 22.25 -2.44
CA LYS A 73 7.34 22.46 -3.13
C LYS A 73 8.49 22.02 -2.22
N GLY A 74 9.34 21.13 -2.71
CA GLY A 74 10.61 20.82 -2.07
C GLY A 74 11.51 22.06 -2.05
N SER A 75 11.98 22.44 -0.87
CA SER A 75 12.89 23.58 -0.64
C SER A 75 12.45 24.91 -1.28
N PRO A 76 11.30 25.51 -0.87
CA PRO A 76 10.92 26.82 -1.35
C PRO A 76 11.91 27.90 -0.89
N ALA A 77 11.82 29.09 -1.48
CA ALA A 77 12.58 30.26 -1.05
C ALA A 77 11.81 31.03 0.03
N CYS A 78 12.54 31.61 0.99
CA CYS A 78 11.97 32.52 1.98
C CYS A 78 11.33 33.73 1.28
N ALA A 79 10.09 34.08 1.65
CA ALA A 79 9.41 35.25 1.08
C ALA A 79 10.22 36.55 1.25
N LYS A 80 10.90 36.72 2.39
CA LYS A 80 11.68 37.91 2.76
C LYS A 80 13.09 37.93 2.14
N CYS A 81 13.94 36.96 2.47
CA CYS A 81 15.38 37.01 2.10
C CYS A 81 15.77 36.08 0.95
N LYS A 82 14.80 35.36 0.34
CA LYS A 82 15.00 34.40 -0.76
C LYS A 82 15.92 33.20 -0.47
N ALA A 83 16.54 33.13 0.72
CA ALA A 83 17.30 31.95 1.15
C ALA A 83 16.44 30.67 1.15
N PRO A 84 17.03 29.50 0.90
CA PRO A 84 16.31 28.23 0.90
C PRO A 84 15.71 27.96 2.28
N ILE A 85 14.46 27.52 2.32
CA ILE A 85 13.79 27.10 3.55
C ILE A 85 13.55 25.58 3.56
N PRO A 86 13.51 24.95 4.76
CA PRO A 86 13.23 23.52 4.86
C PRO A 86 11.92 23.14 4.18
N GLY A 87 11.90 22.02 3.45
CA GLY A 87 10.70 21.46 2.81
C GLY A 87 9.64 20.90 3.78
N ARG A 88 9.68 21.31 5.06
CA ARG A 88 8.78 20.89 6.13
C ARG A 88 8.51 22.02 7.09
N GLY A 89 7.31 22.06 7.65
CA GLY A 89 6.88 23.10 8.59
C GLY A 89 5.84 22.60 9.58
N ARG A 90 5.48 23.44 10.55
CA ARG A 90 4.43 23.12 11.52
C ARG A 90 3.07 23.54 10.99
N ALA A 91 2.10 22.65 11.02
CA ALA A 91 0.72 22.91 10.66
C ALA A 91 0.21 24.15 11.36
N LEU A 92 -0.26 25.09 10.55
CA LEU A 92 -1.26 26.05 10.97
C LEU A 92 -2.56 25.27 11.10
N ARG A 93 -3.33 25.55 12.16
CA ARG A 93 -4.63 24.90 12.34
C ARG A 93 -5.47 25.19 11.09
N PRO A 94 -5.92 24.20 10.32
CA PRO A 94 -6.80 24.47 9.20
C PRO A 94 -8.15 24.95 9.74
N ASP A 95 -8.72 25.97 9.11
CA ASP A 95 -10.09 26.39 9.35
C ASP A 95 -11.02 25.54 8.48
N GLY A 96 -11.70 24.57 9.10
CA GLY A 96 -12.60 23.64 8.39
C GLY A 96 -11.91 22.39 7.85
N ASP A 97 -12.71 21.35 7.62
CA ASP A 97 -12.24 20.02 7.20
C ASP A 97 -11.75 20.00 5.70
N ASP A 98 -12.07 21.03 4.90
CA ASP A 98 -11.74 21.15 3.47
C ASP A 98 -10.62 22.18 3.13
N ALA A 99 -10.07 22.89 4.13
CA ALA A 99 -9.05 23.90 3.86
C ALA A 99 -7.72 23.28 3.39
N THR A 100 -7.10 23.88 2.36
CA THR A 100 -5.78 23.47 1.89
C THR A 100 -4.76 23.62 3.03
N PRO A 101 -4.00 22.56 3.38
CA PRO A 101 -3.07 22.61 4.50
C PRO A 101 -2.01 23.69 4.32
N MET A 102 -1.76 24.45 5.39
CA MET A 102 -0.66 25.40 5.44
C MET A 102 0.29 25.06 6.58
N ALA A 103 1.59 25.23 6.32
CA ALA A 103 2.63 25.03 7.31
C ALA A 103 3.43 26.31 7.54
N GLN A 104 3.64 26.65 8.81
CA GLN A 104 4.57 27.69 9.23
C GLN A 104 6.00 27.16 9.19
N VAL A 105 6.88 27.90 8.53
CA VAL A 105 8.32 27.62 8.50
C VAL A 105 9.07 28.86 8.95
N LYS A 106 9.98 28.67 9.92
CA LYS A 106 10.96 29.69 10.32
C LYS A 106 12.16 29.58 9.38
N CYS A 107 12.50 30.65 8.68
CA CYS A 107 13.69 30.73 7.85
C CYS A 107 14.95 30.62 8.74
N PRO A 108 15.89 29.70 8.42
CA PRO A 108 17.11 29.54 9.21
C PRO A 108 18.06 30.74 9.07
N THR A 109 18.00 31.47 7.95
CA THR A 109 18.91 32.58 7.65
C THR A 109 18.47 33.90 8.26
N CYS A 110 17.21 34.32 8.06
CA CYS A 110 16.73 35.64 8.51
C CYS A 110 15.69 35.59 9.63
N GLY A 111 15.32 34.40 10.10
CA GLY A 111 14.33 34.21 11.17
C GLY A 111 12.88 34.48 10.79
N HIS A 112 12.59 34.97 9.58
CA HIS A 112 11.23 35.23 9.11
C HIS A 112 10.36 33.96 9.16
N ARG A 113 9.12 34.09 9.66
CA ARG A 113 8.13 33.03 9.71
C ARG A 113 7.13 33.23 8.57
N GLY A 114 7.16 32.32 7.59
CA GLY A 114 6.20 32.33 6.47
C GLY A 114 5.23 31.16 6.55
N ALA A 115 4.05 31.32 5.95
CA ALA A 115 3.07 30.27 5.74
C ALA A 115 3.19 29.74 4.31
N TYR A 116 3.37 28.42 4.16
CA TYR A 116 3.58 27.79 2.86
C TYR A 116 2.56 26.68 2.67
N ARG A 117 2.09 26.50 1.42
CA ARG A 117 1.21 25.39 1.08
C ARG A 117 1.91 24.08 1.38
N ALA A 118 1.22 23.24 2.12
CA ALA A 118 1.71 21.98 2.58
C ALA A 118 0.73 20.89 2.17
N TYR A 119 1.22 19.67 2.18
CA TYR A 119 0.37 18.51 2.17
C TYR A 119 0.60 17.77 3.49
N ALA A 120 -0.48 17.23 4.06
CA ALA A 120 -0.38 16.21 5.08
C ALA A 120 0.16 14.95 4.40
N GLY A 121 1.47 14.94 4.14
CA GLY A 121 2.14 13.79 3.54
C GLY A 121 1.89 12.56 4.37
N ARG A 122 1.58 11.47 3.69
CA ARG A 122 1.54 10.09 4.23
C ARG A 122 2.71 9.80 5.19
N SER A 123 3.87 10.42 4.96
CA SER A 123 5.07 10.30 5.80
C SER A 123 4.99 11.01 7.16
N THR A 124 4.22 12.08 7.32
CA THR A 124 4.18 12.81 8.61
C THR A 124 3.39 12.06 9.67
N LEU A 125 2.34 11.33 9.28
CA LEU A 125 1.66 10.33 10.11
C LEU A 125 2.51 9.07 10.32
N TYR A 126 3.39 8.74 9.37
CA TYR A 126 4.35 7.64 9.46
C TYR A 126 5.46 7.92 10.49
N TRP A 127 5.96 9.17 10.55
CA TRP A 127 7.06 9.59 11.42
C TRP A 127 6.62 10.02 12.82
N SER A 128 5.47 10.68 12.97
CA SER A 128 5.06 11.27 14.27
C SER A 128 4.35 10.30 15.24
N ARG A 129 3.90 9.14 14.77
CA ARG A 129 3.19 8.15 15.61
C ARG A 129 3.90 6.81 15.75
N GLY A 130 5.13 6.68 15.27
CA GLY A 130 5.90 5.44 15.47
C GLY A 130 5.10 4.20 15.10
N LEU A 131 4.51 4.16 13.89
CA LEU A 131 3.92 2.93 13.36
C LEU A 131 4.75 2.45 12.17
N PRO A 132 5.99 1.98 12.37
CA PRO A 132 6.80 1.52 11.25
C PRO A 132 6.47 0.06 10.85
N TYR A 133 5.55 -0.65 11.54
CA TYR A 133 5.35 -2.09 11.33
C TYR A 133 3.91 -2.65 11.49
N ARG A 134 2.86 -1.83 11.70
CA ARG A 134 1.49 -2.32 11.99
C ARG A 134 0.51 -2.32 10.81
N ARG A 135 0.99 -2.39 9.56
CA ARG A 135 0.15 -2.65 8.37
C ARG A 135 0.72 -3.78 7.53
N ALA A 136 1.27 -4.80 8.20
CA ALA A 136 1.63 -6.04 7.54
C ALA A 136 0.38 -6.60 6.83
N PRO A 137 0.50 -7.05 5.57
CA PRO A 137 -0.59 -7.74 4.90
C PRO A 137 -1.08 -8.90 5.76
N TYR A 138 -2.40 -9.03 5.89
CA TYR A 138 -3.01 -10.11 6.65
C TYR A 138 -2.73 -11.46 5.98
N LEU A 139 -2.91 -11.49 4.66
CA LEU A 139 -2.64 -12.65 3.82
C LEU A 139 -1.14 -12.74 3.52
N ARG A 140 -0.42 -13.45 4.40
CA ARG A 140 1.01 -13.72 4.26
C ARG A 140 1.41 -15.09 4.81
N ARG A 141 2.46 -15.67 4.24
CA ARG A 141 3.03 -16.97 4.63
C ARG A 141 4.55 -16.97 4.47
N PRO A 142 5.30 -17.51 5.44
CA PRO A 142 6.71 -17.80 5.25
C PRO A 142 6.90 -18.94 4.25
N ILE A 143 7.87 -18.82 3.36
CA ILE A 143 8.30 -19.87 2.42
C ILE A 143 9.83 -19.94 2.49
N GLY A 144 10.33 -20.82 3.36
CA GLY A 144 11.75 -20.87 3.71
C GLY A 144 12.21 -19.52 4.27
N ASN A 145 13.22 -18.91 3.63
CA ASN A 145 13.76 -17.60 4.01
C ASN A 145 12.99 -16.40 3.41
N TYR A 146 11.90 -16.66 2.69
CA TYR A 146 11.08 -15.63 2.06
C TYR A 146 9.72 -15.51 2.75
N THR A 147 9.02 -14.40 2.51
CA THR A 147 7.62 -14.25 2.90
C THR A 147 6.81 -13.91 1.67
N LEU A 148 5.84 -14.77 1.34
CA LEU A 148 4.82 -14.50 0.35
C LEU A 148 3.70 -13.68 1.01
N TRP A 149 3.19 -12.68 0.32
CA TRP A 149 2.07 -11.89 0.80
C TRP A 149 1.28 -11.30 -0.37
N VAL A 150 0.01 -11.00 -0.12
CA VAL A 150 -0.90 -10.35 -1.08
C VAL A 150 -1.72 -9.27 -0.37
N TYR A 151 -2.21 -8.29 -1.12
CA TYR A 151 -2.97 -7.18 -0.54
C TYR A 151 -4.46 -7.52 -0.37
N ASN A 152 -5.00 -8.26 -1.34
CA ASN A 152 -6.41 -8.63 -1.45
C ASN A 152 -6.53 -9.86 -2.35
N LEU A 153 -7.77 -10.33 -2.52
CA LEU A 153 -8.08 -11.50 -3.33
C LEU A 153 -7.76 -11.28 -4.81
N ASP A 154 -7.92 -10.07 -5.36
CA ASP A 154 -7.54 -9.79 -6.76
C ASP A 154 -6.04 -9.97 -7.00
N HIS A 155 -5.21 -9.53 -6.05
CA HIS A 155 -3.78 -9.76 -6.10
C HIS A 155 -3.45 -11.26 -5.99
N LEU A 156 -4.16 -11.99 -5.12
CA LEU A 156 -4.03 -13.43 -4.96
C LEU A 156 -4.36 -14.17 -6.28
N ASP A 157 -5.52 -13.89 -6.85
CA ASP A 157 -6.00 -14.48 -8.11
C ASP A 157 -5.02 -14.24 -9.26
N ALA A 158 -4.50 -13.02 -9.37
CA ALA A 158 -3.53 -12.68 -10.40
C ALA A 158 -2.24 -13.49 -10.27
N LEU A 159 -1.72 -13.66 -9.03
CA LEU A 159 -0.53 -14.48 -8.79
C LEU A 159 -0.80 -15.95 -9.05
N GLU A 160 -1.90 -16.48 -8.55
CA GLU A 160 -2.26 -17.89 -8.69
C GLU A 160 -2.45 -18.27 -10.16
N SER A 161 -3.22 -17.48 -10.92
CA SER A 161 -3.42 -17.68 -12.35
C SER A 161 -2.10 -17.64 -13.12
N TRP A 162 -1.27 -16.61 -12.89
CA TRP A 162 -0.01 -16.46 -13.62
C TRP A 162 1.03 -17.53 -13.25
N LEU A 163 1.15 -17.85 -11.96
CA LEU A 163 2.10 -18.85 -11.49
C LEU A 163 1.65 -20.26 -11.85
N GLY A 164 0.36 -20.57 -11.79
CA GLY A 164 -0.24 -21.85 -12.16
C GLY A 164 -0.26 -22.13 -13.67
N ALA A 165 0.01 -21.13 -14.51
CA ALA A 165 0.07 -21.35 -15.95
C ALA A 165 1.34 -22.07 -16.41
N THR A 166 1.15 -23.04 -17.31
CA THR A 166 2.22 -23.73 -18.04
C THR A 166 2.81 -22.79 -19.10
N LEU A 167 1.97 -21.96 -19.73
CA LEU A 167 2.38 -20.98 -20.73
C LEU A 167 1.99 -19.56 -20.31
N ARG A 168 2.93 -18.62 -20.44
CA ARG A 168 2.82 -17.26 -19.90
C ARG A 168 3.12 -16.22 -20.96
N GLU A 169 2.10 -15.45 -21.32
CA GLU A 169 2.23 -14.42 -22.35
C GLU A 169 2.68 -13.09 -21.76
N ARG A 170 3.77 -12.56 -22.30
CA ARG A 170 4.27 -11.24 -21.91
C ARG A 170 3.41 -10.15 -22.55
N PRO A 171 3.13 -9.06 -21.83
CA PRO A 171 2.44 -7.92 -22.42
C PRO A 171 3.42 -7.09 -23.26
N ASP A 172 2.88 -6.27 -24.16
CA ASP A 172 3.69 -5.36 -25.01
C ASP A 172 4.51 -4.37 -24.18
N LYS A 173 4.02 -4.02 -22.99
CA LYS A 173 4.72 -3.19 -21.99
C LYS A 173 5.79 -3.99 -21.24
N ARG A 174 6.98 -4.09 -21.84
CA ARG A 174 8.13 -4.86 -21.30
C ARG A 174 8.59 -4.36 -19.91
N GLY A 175 8.73 -5.29 -18.96
CA GLY A 175 9.54 -5.11 -17.73
C GLY A 175 8.94 -4.27 -16.60
N LEU A 176 7.77 -3.67 -16.78
CA LEU A 176 7.18 -2.75 -15.80
C LEU A 176 6.08 -3.39 -14.94
N THR A 177 5.57 -4.56 -15.32
CA THR A 177 4.47 -5.24 -14.63
C THR A 177 4.93 -5.95 -13.37
N MET A 178 4.00 -6.23 -12.46
CA MET A 178 4.27 -7.02 -11.26
C MET A 178 4.79 -8.42 -11.65
N MET A 179 4.15 -9.08 -12.61
CA MET A 179 4.52 -10.42 -13.07
C MET A 179 5.92 -10.48 -13.67
N ALA A 180 6.30 -9.46 -14.46
CA ALA A 180 7.66 -9.36 -15.00
C ALA A 180 8.70 -9.22 -13.87
N ARG A 181 8.38 -8.43 -12.84
CA ARG A 181 9.29 -8.08 -11.71
C ARG A 181 9.25 -9.06 -10.54
N LEU A 182 8.51 -10.16 -10.64
CA LEU A 182 8.50 -11.18 -9.60
C LEU A 182 9.92 -11.65 -9.24
N PRO A 183 10.19 -11.97 -7.96
CA PRO A 183 11.45 -12.56 -7.56
C PRO A 183 11.76 -13.85 -8.33
N ARG A 184 13.06 -14.12 -8.55
CA ARG A 184 13.50 -15.34 -9.26
C ARG A 184 13.00 -16.61 -8.57
N TRP A 185 13.06 -16.66 -7.24
CA TRP A 185 12.63 -17.82 -6.46
C TRP A 185 11.16 -18.16 -6.71
N MET A 186 10.27 -17.16 -6.82
CA MET A 186 8.84 -17.38 -7.04
C MET A 186 8.53 -17.89 -8.46
N LYS A 187 9.37 -17.55 -9.43
CA LYS A 187 9.24 -18.02 -10.83
C LYS A 187 9.84 -19.42 -11.05
N ALA A 188 10.77 -19.83 -10.19
CA ALA A 188 11.46 -21.11 -10.28
C ALA A 188 10.46 -22.28 -10.21
N ALA A 189 10.65 -23.30 -11.05
CA ALA A 189 9.77 -24.46 -11.10
C ALA A 189 9.72 -25.22 -9.77
N SER A 190 10.86 -25.32 -9.07
CA SER A 190 10.98 -26.02 -7.78
C SER A 190 10.21 -25.37 -6.63
N ALA A 191 10.03 -24.04 -6.65
CA ALA A 191 9.32 -23.31 -5.60
C ALA A 191 7.83 -23.10 -5.92
N ARG A 192 7.44 -23.18 -7.20
CA ARG A 192 6.09 -22.87 -7.67
C ARG A 192 4.99 -23.71 -7.00
N PRO A 193 5.11 -25.04 -6.81
CA PRO A 193 4.11 -25.81 -6.10
C PRO A 193 3.87 -25.30 -4.68
N LYS A 194 4.94 -24.98 -3.94
CA LYS A 194 4.86 -24.42 -2.58
C LYS A 194 4.20 -23.05 -2.55
N VAL A 195 4.49 -22.20 -3.55
CA VAL A 195 3.85 -20.88 -3.66
C VAL A 195 2.36 -21.02 -3.92
N LEU A 196 1.96 -21.89 -4.86
CA LEU A 196 0.55 -22.13 -5.17
C LEU A 196 -0.21 -22.71 -3.97
N GLN A 197 0.39 -23.67 -3.26
CA GLN A 197 -0.17 -24.20 -2.01
C GLN A 197 -0.37 -23.09 -0.97
N ALA A 198 0.63 -22.22 -0.76
CA ALA A 198 0.50 -21.11 0.18
C ALA A 198 -0.57 -20.09 -0.24
N LEU A 199 -0.78 -19.87 -1.54
CA LEU A 199 -1.87 -19.00 -2.03
C LEU A 199 -3.24 -19.64 -1.80
N ALA A 200 -3.38 -20.95 -2.02
CA ALA A 200 -4.61 -21.68 -1.73
C ALA A 200 -4.96 -21.64 -0.23
N GLU A 201 -4.00 -21.89 0.65
CA GLU A 201 -4.18 -21.78 2.11
C GLU A 201 -4.57 -20.35 2.55
N MET A 202 -4.01 -19.32 1.89
CA MET A 202 -4.41 -17.93 2.14
C MET A 202 -5.85 -17.66 1.70
N ARG A 203 -6.30 -18.27 0.58
CA ARG A 203 -7.67 -18.14 0.10
C ARG A 203 -8.66 -18.79 1.06
N GLU A 204 -8.38 -20.02 1.49
CA GLU A 204 -9.19 -20.71 2.49
C GLU A 204 -9.25 -19.94 3.80
N GLU A 205 -8.12 -19.37 4.25
CA GLU A 205 -8.11 -18.49 5.41
C GLU A 205 -9.00 -17.26 5.19
N ALA A 206 -8.89 -16.61 4.03
CA ALA A 206 -9.67 -15.43 3.69
C ALA A 206 -11.18 -15.71 3.76
N GLU A 207 -11.63 -16.82 3.17
CA GLU A 207 -13.03 -17.25 3.21
C GLU A 207 -13.49 -17.52 4.64
N ARG A 208 -12.70 -18.27 5.42
CA ARG A 208 -13.01 -18.61 6.81
C ARG A 208 -13.16 -17.39 7.71
N VAL A 209 -12.37 -16.34 7.49
CA VAL A 209 -12.41 -15.12 8.33
C VAL A 209 -13.29 -14.00 7.75
N GLY A 210 -13.97 -14.25 6.62
CA GLY A 210 -14.90 -13.29 6.00
C GLY A 210 -14.22 -12.16 5.23
N ILE A 211 -13.02 -12.37 4.69
CA ILE A 211 -12.39 -11.46 3.73
C ILE A 211 -13.10 -11.60 2.38
N THR A 212 -13.64 -10.50 1.87
CA THR A 212 -14.35 -10.46 0.58
C THR A 212 -13.57 -9.66 -0.47
N ARG A 213 -13.96 -9.84 -1.74
CA ARG A 213 -13.69 -8.89 -2.82
C ARG A 213 -14.52 -7.60 -2.58
N ASP A 214 -14.06 -6.49 -3.15
CA ASP A 214 -14.79 -5.21 -3.15
C ASP A 214 -15.63 -5.03 -4.40
#